data_AF-A0A9X3EVC6-F1
#
_entry.id   AF-A0A9X3EVC6-F1
#
_cell.length_a   1.000
_cell.length_b   1.000
_cell.length_c   1.000
_cell.angle_alpha   90.00
_cell.angle_beta   90.00
_cell.angle_gamma   90.00
#
_symmetry.space_group_name_H-M   'P 1'
#
loop_
_entity.id
_entity.type
_entity.pdbx_description
1 polymer ?
#
loop_
_entity_poly.entity_id
_entity_poly.type
_entity_poly.pdbx_seq_one_letter_code
_entity_poly.pdbx_strand_id
1 'polypeptide(L)'
;MPRARDALLAAVLIAACTPAPDGRSASPTASGAAPAPASPASPPAGRTANNDARGFANQPDYDGEAAALKVAVASRLPDPLPADRKQACAAMFTAADALYRDIDPAGAALKLLQASRAADQSACERETSPRAAACVTVLLGDRNAELPWLLDQCSRAFPD
;
A
#
# COMPACT_ATOMS: atom_id res chain seq x y z
N MET A 1 5.71 -28.54 -53.30
CA MET A 1 5.84 -27.16 -53.85
C MET A 1 6.05 -26.19 -52.66
N PRO A 2 6.73 -25.05 -52.84
CA PRO A 2 8.00 -24.67 -52.20
C PRO A 2 7.95 -23.89 -50.87
N ARG A 3 9.16 -23.72 -50.28
CA ARG A 3 9.57 -22.91 -49.12
C ARG A 3 9.57 -21.38 -49.39
N ALA A 4 9.38 -20.57 -48.33
CA ALA A 4 10.07 -19.30 -48.02
C ALA A 4 9.73 -18.94 -46.55
N ARG A 5 10.62 -18.84 -45.55
CA ARG A 5 11.80 -17.98 -45.28
C ARG A 5 11.48 -16.51 -44.91
N ASP A 6 12.18 -16.07 -43.87
CA ASP A 6 12.46 -14.70 -43.37
C ASP A 6 11.45 -14.11 -42.36
N ALA A 7 11.70 -14.00 -41.04
CA ALA A 7 12.81 -13.44 -40.24
C ALA A 7 12.87 -11.89 -40.24
N LEU A 8 12.62 -11.26 -39.06
CA LEU A 8 13.25 -10.03 -38.54
C LEU A 8 12.52 -9.60 -37.24
N LEU A 9 12.99 -9.87 -36.02
CA LEU A 9 14.10 -9.26 -35.24
C LEU A 9 13.95 -7.75 -34.93
N ALA A 10 13.89 -7.50 -33.62
CA ALA A 10 14.46 -6.37 -32.87
C ALA A 10 13.87 -4.97 -33.09
N ALA A 11 12.95 -4.57 -32.19
CA ALA A 11 12.76 -3.16 -31.85
C ALA A 11 13.81 -2.76 -30.79
N VAL A 12 14.75 -1.93 -31.23
CA VAL A 12 15.89 -1.41 -30.46
C VAL A 12 15.41 -0.30 -29.51
N LEU A 13 15.69 -0.46 -28.21
CA LEU A 13 15.69 0.61 -27.20
C LEU A 13 16.96 1.45 -27.39
N ILE A 14 16.83 2.72 -27.78
CA ILE A 14 17.93 3.69 -27.71
C ILE A 14 17.70 4.62 -26.52
N ALA A 15 18.64 4.52 -25.58
CA ALA A 15 18.84 5.36 -24.44
C ALA A 15 19.30 6.78 -24.82
N ALA A 16 18.95 7.76 -24.00
CA ALA A 16 19.72 8.99 -23.86
C ALA A 16 19.82 9.34 -22.37
N CYS A 17 20.86 8.81 -21.72
CA CYS A 17 21.42 9.40 -20.51
C CYS A 17 22.45 10.44 -20.96
N THR A 18 22.21 11.72 -20.68
CA THR A 18 23.23 12.76 -20.81
C THR A 18 23.86 13.05 -19.44
N PRO A 19 25.21 13.11 -19.34
CA PRO A 19 25.89 13.44 -18.10
C PRO A 19 25.91 14.96 -17.81
N ALA A 20 26.04 15.27 -16.53
CA ALA A 20 26.11 16.60 -15.93
C ALA A 20 27.31 17.44 -16.38
N PRO A 21 27.27 18.75 -16.11
CA PRO A 21 28.47 19.51 -15.81
C PRO A 21 28.54 19.96 -14.34
N ASP A 22 29.67 19.64 -13.71
CA ASP A 22 30.18 20.22 -12.47
C ASP A 22 30.33 21.75 -12.58
N GLY A 23 29.87 22.48 -11.57
CA GLY A 23 30.07 23.92 -11.42
C GLY A 23 30.33 24.29 -9.96
N ARG A 24 31.60 24.46 -9.62
CA ARG A 24 32.11 24.81 -8.29
C ARG A 24 32.07 26.34 -8.09
N SER A 25 31.79 26.76 -6.84
CA SER A 25 32.10 28.06 -6.20
C SER A 25 30.95 29.07 -6.11
N ALA A 26 30.39 29.27 -4.91
CA ALA A 26 30.84 30.30 -3.97
C ALA A 26 29.87 30.38 -2.77
N SER A 27 30.39 30.22 -1.56
CA SER A 27 29.69 30.66 -0.35
C SER A 27 29.68 32.19 -0.28
N PRO A 28 28.58 32.78 0.21
CA PRO A 28 28.72 33.85 1.18
C PRO A 28 28.07 33.43 2.50
N THR A 29 28.88 33.46 3.56
CA THR A 29 28.42 33.50 4.94
C THR A 29 27.67 34.82 5.16
N ALA A 30 26.40 34.74 5.52
CA ALA A 30 25.70 35.82 6.20
C ALA A 30 24.86 35.21 7.32
N SER A 31 25.31 35.43 8.56
CA SER A 31 24.55 35.16 9.77
C SER A 31 23.32 36.07 9.81
N GLY A 32 22.16 35.45 9.99
CA GLY A 32 20.91 36.09 10.33
C GLY A 32 19.98 35.01 10.86
N ALA A 33 20.07 34.73 12.16
CA ALA A 33 19.21 33.77 12.84
C ALA A 33 17.76 34.27 12.79
N ALA A 34 16.98 33.76 11.86
CA ALA A 34 15.52 33.82 11.90
C ALA A 34 15.01 32.64 12.76
N PRO A 35 14.01 32.83 13.63
CA PRO A 35 13.45 31.75 14.42
C PRO A 35 12.88 30.66 13.49
N ALA A 36 13.19 29.40 13.80
CA ALA A 36 12.71 28.25 13.04
C ALA A 36 11.16 28.28 12.97
N PRO A 37 10.55 28.05 11.80
CA PRO A 37 9.11 27.88 11.72
C PRO A 37 8.71 26.65 12.55
N ALA A 38 7.68 26.81 13.38
CA ALA A 38 7.15 25.73 14.20
C ALA A 38 6.81 24.51 13.34
N SER A 39 7.21 23.32 13.79
CA SER A 39 6.83 22.05 13.17
C SER A 39 5.30 22.00 13.01
N PRO A 40 4.77 21.62 11.84
CA PRO A 40 3.33 21.45 11.69
C PRO A 40 2.84 20.37 12.65
N ALA A 41 1.72 20.65 13.30
CA ALA A 41 1.05 19.73 14.21
C ALA A 41 0.77 18.39 13.52
N SER A 42 0.98 17.29 14.24
CA SER A 42 0.61 15.95 13.79
C SER A 42 -0.85 15.94 13.34
N PRO A 43 -1.19 15.30 12.21
CA PRO A 43 -2.56 15.16 11.79
C PRO A 43 -3.36 14.40 12.86
N PRO A 44 -4.68 14.67 12.99
CA PRO A 44 -5.53 13.94 13.92
C PRO A 44 -5.48 12.44 13.60
N ALA A 45 -5.33 11.63 14.64
CA ALA A 45 -5.36 10.17 14.53
C ALA A 45 -6.65 9.74 13.81
N GLY A 46 -6.53 8.96 12.73
CA GLY A 46 -7.67 8.41 12.00
C GLY A 46 -7.82 8.83 10.54
N ARG A 47 -6.86 9.56 9.94
CA ARG A 47 -6.79 9.71 8.48
C ARG A 47 -5.36 9.42 8.01
N THR A 48 -5.13 8.20 7.57
CA THR A 48 -3.84 7.76 7.05
C THR A 48 -3.75 8.12 5.57
N ALA A 49 -2.67 8.81 5.23
CA ALA A 49 -2.50 9.52 3.97
C ALA A 49 -2.22 8.52 2.82
N ASN A 50 -3.27 8.16 2.08
CA ASN A 50 -3.11 7.50 0.79
C ASN A 50 -3.05 8.60 -0.28
N ASN A 51 -1.84 8.91 -0.78
CA ASN A 51 -1.46 9.93 -1.79
C ASN A 51 -1.00 11.32 -1.29
N ASP A 52 0.02 11.40 -0.44
CA ASP A 52 0.72 12.68 -0.23
C ASP A 52 1.82 12.87 -1.29
N ALA A 53 1.63 13.79 -2.25
CA ALA A 53 2.51 14.00 -3.41
C ALA A 53 3.85 14.70 -3.08
N ARG A 54 4.27 14.76 -1.81
CA ARG A 54 5.32 15.66 -1.30
C ARG A 54 6.76 15.15 -1.44
N GLY A 55 7.00 14.13 -2.27
CA GLY A 55 8.34 13.58 -2.55
C GLY A 55 8.89 12.68 -1.45
N PHE A 56 9.94 11.90 -1.77
CA PHE A 56 10.49 10.82 -0.93
C PHE A 56 10.82 11.23 0.51
N ALA A 57 11.24 12.48 0.73
CA ALA A 57 11.61 13.00 2.05
C ALA A 57 10.41 13.27 2.99
N ASN A 58 9.18 13.24 2.48
CA ASN A 58 7.96 13.50 3.25
C ASN A 58 7.03 12.28 3.27
N GLN A 59 7.56 11.07 3.03
CA GLN A 59 6.74 9.87 3.15
C GLN A 59 6.38 9.62 4.62
N PRO A 60 5.14 9.19 4.90
CA PRO A 60 4.76 8.69 6.22
C PRO A 60 5.70 7.59 6.72
N ASP A 61 5.86 7.51 8.04
CA ASP A 61 6.57 6.40 8.70
C ASP A 61 5.69 5.14 8.68
N TYR A 62 5.61 4.49 7.52
CA TYR A 62 4.78 3.32 7.30
C TYR A 62 5.17 2.13 8.20
N ASP A 63 6.44 2.00 8.54
CA ASP A 63 6.90 0.90 9.41
C ASP A 63 6.55 1.18 10.87
N GLY A 64 6.66 2.44 11.32
CA GLY A 64 6.17 2.88 12.62
C GLY A 64 4.64 2.74 12.76
N GLU A 65 3.88 3.11 11.72
CA GLU A 65 2.43 2.90 11.67
C GLU A 65 2.07 1.41 11.77
N ALA A 66 2.74 0.55 11.01
CA ALA A 66 2.52 -0.90 11.06
C ALA A 66 2.88 -1.49 12.43
N ALA A 67 3.96 -1.01 13.07
CA ALA A 67 4.35 -1.45 14.41
C ALA A 67 3.30 -1.06 15.47
N ALA A 68 2.79 0.17 15.41
CA ALA A 68 1.72 0.63 16.30
C ALA A 68 0.42 -0.17 16.08
N LEU A 69 0.07 -0.41 14.81
CA LEU A 69 -1.09 -1.20 14.41
C LEU A 69 -1.00 -2.64 14.92
N LYS A 70 0.20 -3.26 14.85
CA LYS A 70 0.44 -4.61 15.39
C LYS A 70 0.04 -4.71 16.86
N VAL A 71 0.49 -3.75 17.67
CA VAL A 71 0.17 -3.71 19.11
C VAL A 71 -1.33 -3.53 19.34
N ALA A 72 -1.96 -2.64 18.59
CA ALA A 72 -3.39 -2.34 18.73
C ALA A 72 -4.31 -3.51 18.33
N VAL A 73 -3.89 -4.33 17.37
CA VAL A 73 -4.74 -5.40 16.80
C VAL A 73 -4.42 -6.79 17.36
N ALA A 74 -3.21 -7.05 17.86
CA ALA A 74 -2.76 -8.39 18.22
C ALA A 74 -3.73 -9.16 19.15
N SER A 75 -4.29 -8.49 20.18
CA SER A 75 -5.22 -9.12 21.14
C SER A 75 -6.64 -9.34 20.59
N ARG A 76 -6.93 -8.81 19.40
CA ARG A 76 -8.23 -8.90 18.73
C ARG A 76 -8.24 -9.92 17.60
N LEU A 77 -7.07 -10.46 17.25
CA LEU A 77 -6.96 -11.51 16.25
C LEU A 77 -7.66 -12.78 16.75
N PRO A 78 -8.27 -13.55 15.84
CA PRO A 78 -8.90 -14.82 16.21
C PRO A 78 -7.87 -15.82 16.77
N ASP A 79 -8.28 -16.56 17.80
CA ASP A 79 -7.53 -17.65 18.41
C ASP A 79 -8.37 -18.93 18.42
N PRO A 80 -8.03 -19.98 17.64
CA PRO A 80 -6.86 -20.04 16.76
C PRO A 80 -7.00 -19.15 15.51
N LEU A 81 -5.86 -18.74 14.95
CA LEU A 81 -5.83 -18.13 13.62
C LEU A 81 -6.31 -19.14 12.56
N PRO A 82 -6.88 -18.66 11.43
CA PRO A 82 -7.20 -19.54 10.32
C PRO A 82 -5.95 -20.30 9.86
N ALA A 83 -6.03 -21.64 9.85
CA ALA A 83 -4.93 -22.50 9.42
C ALA A 83 -4.74 -22.47 7.90
N ASP A 84 -5.81 -22.19 7.15
CA ASP A 84 -5.82 -22.10 5.70
C ASP A 84 -5.79 -20.63 5.25
N ARG A 85 -4.77 -20.29 4.46
CA ARG A 85 -4.60 -18.95 3.88
C ARG A 85 -5.76 -18.60 2.95
N LYS A 86 -6.30 -19.56 2.21
CA LYS A 86 -7.47 -19.35 1.35
C LYS A 86 -8.69 -18.94 2.15
N GLN A 87 -8.92 -19.58 3.30
CA GLN A 87 -10.00 -19.19 4.20
C GLN A 87 -9.80 -17.78 4.75
N ALA A 88 -8.59 -17.41 5.17
CA ALA A 88 -8.28 -16.08 5.69
C ALA A 88 -8.51 -14.99 4.63
N CYS A 89 -8.01 -15.19 3.40
CA CYS A 89 -8.21 -14.28 2.28
C CYS A 89 -9.69 -14.15 1.90
N ALA A 90 -10.44 -15.25 1.84
CA ALA A 90 -11.87 -15.21 1.53
C ALA A 90 -12.68 -14.42 2.58
N ALA A 91 -12.35 -14.57 3.87
CA ALA A 91 -12.98 -13.81 4.95
C ALA A 91 -12.66 -12.31 4.83
N MET A 92 -11.42 -11.96 4.53
CA MET A 92 -11.00 -10.58 4.29
C MET A 92 -11.80 -9.92 3.15
N PHE A 93 -11.93 -10.57 2.00
CA PHE A 93 -12.69 -10.03 0.87
C PHE A 93 -14.20 -9.95 1.16
N THR A 94 -14.74 -10.87 1.95
CA THR A 94 -16.13 -10.80 2.43
C THR A 94 -16.36 -9.59 3.33
N ALA A 95 -15.43 -9.30 4.24
CA ALA A 95 -15.47 -8.09 5.06
C ALA A 95 -15.34 -6.81 4.21
N ALA A 96 -14.51 -6.84 3.17
CA ALA A 96 -14.34 -5.71 2.26
C ALA A 96 -15.64 -5.44 1.47
N ASP A 97 -16.31 -6.48 0.94
CA ASP A 97 -17.63 -6.32 0.32
C ASP A 97 -18.63 -5.66 1.27
N ALA A 98 -18.64 -6.06 2.53
CA ALA A 98 -19.55 -5.52 3.54
C ALA A 98 -19.27 -4.04 3.80
N LEU A 99 -18.00 -3.65 3.93
CA LEU A 99 -17.59 -2.25 4.06
C LEU A 99 -18.04 -1.45 2.83
N TYR A 100 -17.64 -1.86 1.62
CA TYR A 100 -17.94 -1.10 0.41
C TYR A 100 -19.43 -1.01 0.10
N ARG A 101 -20.22 -2.04 0.42
CA ARG A 101 -21.69 -1.95 0.29
C ARG A 101 -22.28 -0.84 1.17
N ASP A 102 -21.67 -0.57 2.32
CA ASP A 102 -22.14 0.43 3.26
C ASP A 102 -21.65 1.84 2.93
N ILE A 103 -20.36 1.99 2.57
CA ILE A 103 -19.74 3.30 2.38
C ILE A 103 -19.82 3.83 0.93
N ASP A 104 -20.16 2.99 -0.04
CA ASP A 104 -20.28 3.35 -1.46
C ASP A 104 -21.72 3.10 -1.96
N PRO A 105 -22.66 4.04 -1.73
CA PRO A 105 -24.06 3.88 -2.12
C PRO A 105 -24.26 3.83 -3.64
N ALA A 106 -23.30 4.35 -4.43
CA ALA A 106 -23.32 4.24 -5.89
C ALA A 106 -22.81 2.87 -6.39
N GLY A 107 -22.09 2.14 -5.54
CA GLY A 107 -21.55 0.81 -5.78
C GLY A 107 -20.44 0.75 -6.83
N ALA A 108 -19.79 1.88 -7.15
CA ALA A 108 -18.69 1.93 -8.11
C ALA A 108 -17.44 1.18 -7.59
N ALA A 109 -17.01 1.46 -6.37
CA ALA A 109 -15.89 0.79 -5.72
C ALA A 109 -16.21 -0.68 -5.44
N LEU A 110 -17.44 -0.98 -5.00
CA LEU A 110 -17.87 -2.37 -4.79
C LEU A 110 -17.81 -3.19 -6.09
N LYS A 111 -18.27 -2.63 -7.22
CA LYS A 111 -18.20 -3.30 -8.53
C LYS A 111 -16.77 -3.55 -8.97
N LEU A 112 -15.86 -2.59 -8.75
CA LEU A 112 -14.44 -2.75 -9.05
C LEU A 112 -13.82 -3.88 -8.23
N LEU A 113 -14.05 -3.89 -6.92
CA LEU A 113 -13.58 -4.97 -6.04
C LEU A 113 -14.11 -6.33 -6.47
N GLN A 114 -15.40 -6.42 -6.83
CA GLN A 114 -16.01 -7.68 -7.27
C GLN A 114 -15.49 -8.15 -8.63
N ALA A 115 -15.17 -7.22 -9.53
CA ALA A 115 -14.61 -7.53 -10.84
C ALA A 115 -13.19 -8.11 -10.74
N SER A 116 -12.36 -7.64 -9.80
CA SER A 116 -10.98 -8.12 -9.59
C SER A 116 -10.87 -9.28 -8.60
N ARG A 117 -11.94 -9.61 -7.87
CA ARG A 117 -11.97 -10.57 -6.75
C ARG A 117 -11.14 -11.84 -6.94
N ALA A 118 -11.31 -12.54 -8.07
CA ALA A 118 -10.63 -13.82 -8.27
C ALA A 118 -9.11 -13.65 -8.38
N ALA A 119 -8.65 -12.59 -9.04
CA ALA A 119 -7.23 -12.28 -9.19
C ALA A 119 -6.64 -11.81 -7.85
N ASP A 120 -7.34 -10.91 -7.16
CA ASP A 120 -6.88 -10.36 -5.88
C ASP A 120 -6.86 -11.43 -4.77
N GLN A 121 -7.83 -12.34 -4.76
CA GLN A 121 -7.83 -13.48 -3.86
C GLN A 121 -6.63 -14.40 -4.12
N SER A 122 -6.33 -14.69 -5.39
CA SER A 122 -5.14 -15.49 -5.72
C SER A 122 -3.85 -14.77 -5.32
N ALA A 123 -3.78 -13.45 -5.44
CA ALA A 123 -2.63 -12.66 -4.97
C ALA A 123 -2.47 -12.74 -3.44
N CYS A 124 -3.56 -12.52 -2.70
CA CYS A 124 -3.57 -12.68 -1.24
C CYS A 124 -3.08 -14.07 -0.81
N GLU A 125 -3.55 -15.14 -1.47
CA GLU A 125 -3.14 -16.51 -1.17
C GLU A 125 -1.64 -16.77 -1.44
N ARG A 126 -0.98 -16.00 -2.31
CA ARG A 126 0.47 -16.14 -2.54
C ARG A 126 1.29 -15.26 -1.62
N GLU A 127 0.82 -14.05 -1.36
CA GLU A 127 1.65 -12.93 -0.89
C GLU A 127 1.30 -12.45 0.52
N THR A 128 0.17 -12.89 1.10
CA THR A 128 -0.34 -12.40 2.38
C THR A 128 -0.43 -13.51 3.42
N SER A 129 0.11 -13.26 4.61
CA SER A 129 0.03 -14.21 5.72
C SER A 129 -1.42 -14.37 6.24
N PRO A 130 -1.81 -15.55 6.77
CA PRO A 130 -3.13 -15.72 7.39
C PRO A 130 -3.39 -14.71 8.52
N ARG A 131 -2.34 -14.34 9.25
CA ARG A 131 -2.40 -13.36 10.34
C ARG A 131 -2.63 -11.94 9.80
N ALA A 132 -1.97 -11.55 8.71
CA ALA A 132 -2.20 -10.27 8.05
C ALA A 132 -3.62 -10.18 7.48
N ALA A 133 -4.12 -11.22 6.79
CA ALA A 133 -5.49 -11.25 6.29
C ALA A 133 -6.53 -11.16 7.42
N ALA A 134 -6.27 -11.81 8.57
CA ALA A 134 -7.10 -11.69 9.76
C ALA A 134 -7.08 -10.27 10.35
N CYS A 135 -5.90 -9.62 10.39
CA CYS A 135 -5.76 -8.22 10.79
C CYS A 135 -6.62 -7.28 9.93
N VAL A 136 -6.57 -7.44 8.60
CA VAL A 136 -7.41 -6.64 7.67
C VAL A 136 -8.88 -6.87 7.95
N THR A 137 -9.29 -8.12 8.15
CA THR A 137 -10.69 -8.49 8.44
C THR A 137 -11.21 -7.77 9.69
N VAL A 138 -10.42 -7.75 10.77
CA VAL A 138 -10.76 -7.04 12.01
C VAL A 138 -10.94 -5.53 11.76
N LEU A 139 -9.99 -4.91 11.07
CA LEU A 139 -9.99 -3.46 10.86
C LEU A 139 -11.03 -2.97 9.85
N LEU A 140 -11.41 -3.80 8.88
CA LEU A 140 -12.56 -3.53 8.00
C LEU A 140 -13.88 -3.51 8.80
N GLY A 141 -14.01 -4.38 9.81
CA GLY A 141 -15.16 -4.38 10.72
C GLY A 141 -15.29 -3.08 11.53
N ASP A 142 -14.16 -2.44 11.84
CA ASP A 142 -14.13 -1.15 12.54
C ASP A 142 -14.37 0.04 11.61
N ARG A 143 -14.38 -0.17 10.29
CA ARG A 143 -14.46 0.90 9.26
C ARG A 143 -13.32 1.91 9.37
N ASN A 144 -12.14 1.46 9.80
CA ASN A 144 -11.02 2.35 10.10
C ASN A 144 -10.29 2.86 8.85
N ALA A 145 -10.32 2.13 7.74
CA ALA A 145 -9.68 2.50 6.48
C ALA A 145 -10.10 1.59 5.30
N GLU A 146 -9.69 1.99 4.10
CA GLU A 146 -9.91 1.27 2.84
C GLU A 146 -9.03 0.01 2.72
N LEU A 147 -9.53 -1.00 2.00
CA LEU A 147 -8.87 -2.30 1.84
C LEU A 147 -7.39 -2.19 1.39
N PRO A 148 -7.01 -1.40 0.37
CA PRO A 148 -5.62 -1.36 -0.09
C PRO A 148 -4.64 -0.86 0.97
N TRP A 149 -5.03 0.14 1.75
CA TRP A 149 -4.18 0.67 2.83
C TRP A 149 -4.07 -0.35 3.97
N LEU A 150 -5.18 -0.97 4.37
CA LEU A 150 -5.17 -1.99 5.41
C LEU A 150 -4.31 -3.19 5.03
N LEU A 151 -4.36 -3.62 3.76
CA LEU A 151 -3.56 -4.74 3.28
C LEU A 151 -2.06 -4.46 3.36
N ASP A 152 -1.60 -3.27 2.95
CA ASP A 152 -0.19 -2.87 3.08
C ASP A 152 0.24 -2.88 4.56
N GLN A 153 -0.52 -2.21 5.43
CA GLN A 153 -0.14 -2.05 6.83
C GLN A 153 -0.19 -3.37 7.62
N CYS A 154 -1.22 -4.18 7.43
CA CYS A 154 -1.32 -5.49 8.08
C CYS A 154 -0.24 -6.45 7.57
N SER A 155 0.17 -6.37 6.29
CA SER A 155 1.26 -7.20 5.75
C SER A 155 2.61 -6.81 6.34
N ARG A 156 2.86 -5.52 6.58
CA ARG A 156 4.06 -5.04 7.32
C ARG A 156 4.04 -5.44 8.79
N ALA A 157 2.88 -5.33 9.45
CA ALA A 157 2.72 -5.64 10.87
C ALA A 157 2.87 -7.15 11.16
N PHE A 158 2.36 -7.98 10.24
CA PHE A 158 2.31 -9.43 10.37
C PHE A 158 2.87 -10.12 9.12
N PRO A 159 4.19 -10.00 8.88
CA PRO A 159 4.83 -10.68 7.75
C PRO A 159 4.71 -12.21 7.86
N ASP A 160 4.85 -12.89 6.73
CA ASP A 160 4.96 -14.36 6.65
C ASP A 160 6.21 -14.88 7.39
#